data_AF-A0A1Q2YSD3-F1
#
_entry.id   AF-A0A1Q2YSD3-F1
#
_cell.length_a   1.000
_cell.length_b   1.000
_cell.length_c   1.000
_cell.angle_alpha   90.00
_cell.angle_beta   90.00
_cell.angle_gamma   90.00
#
_symmetry.space_group_name_H-M   'P 1'
#
loop_
_entity.id
_entity.type
_entity.pdbx_description
1 polymer ?
#
loop_
_entity_poly.entity_id
_entity_poly.type
_entity_poly.pdbx_seq_one_letter_code
_entity_poly.pdbx_strand_id
1 'polypeptide(L)' 'MTDSELENALEELDRLINDPEIRMDPDRVWNLLAQLRTQNPADGAGSHVMTATPAVSVQTTA' A
#
# COMPACT_ATOMS: atom_id res chain seq x y z
N MET A 1 2.55 12.64 -8.87
CA MET A 1 3.99 12.86 -8.80
C MET A 1 4.55 12.65 -10.18
N THR A 2 5.51 13.47 -10.59
CA THR A 2 6.33 13.16 -11.76
C THR A 2 7.34 12.08 -11.39
N ASP A 3 7.96 11.44 -12.38
CA ASP A 3 8.96 10.38 -12.19
C ASP A 3 10.09 10.81 -11.23
N SER A 4 10.55 12.05 -11.36
CA SER A 4 11.59 12.62 -10.48
C SER A 4 11.14 12.79 -9.03
N GLU A 5 9.85 13.04 -8.79
CA GLU A 5 9.30 13.13 -7.43
C GLU A 5 9.17 11.73 -6.81
N LEU A 6 8.97 10.70 -7.65
CA LEU A 6 8.97 9.30 -7.24
C LEU A 6 10.37 8.83 -6.83
N GLU A 7 11.39 9.14 -7.63
CA GLU A 7 12.79 8.84 -7.33
C GLU A 7 13.23 9.49 -6.00
N ASN A 8 12.92 10.77 -5.82
CA ASN A 8 13.24 11.49 -4.60
C ASN A 8 12.53 10.90 -3.36
N ALA A 9 11.28 10.46 -3.50
CA ALA A 9 10.55 9.78 -2.44
C ALA A 9 11.14 8.39 -2.09
N LEU A 10 11.71 7.69 -3.07
CA LEU A 10 12.39 6.40 -2.84
C LEU A 10 13.74 6.60 -2.15
N GLU A 11 14.51 7.62 -2.55
CA GLU A 11 15.78 7.97 -1.89
C GLU A 11 15.57 8.40 -0.43
N GLU A 12 14.53 9.20 -0.17
CA GLU A 12 14.17 9.60 1.19
C GLU A 12 13.73 8.39 2.03
N LEU A 13 12.94 7.47 1.47
CA LEU A 13 12.54 6.25 2.15
C LEU A 13 13.75 5.36 2.51
N ASP A 14 14.67 5.18 1.56
CA ASP A 14 15.89 4.40 1.76
C ASP A 14 16.74 4.99 2.88
N ARG A 15 16.92 6.32 2.87
CA ARG A 15 17.67 7.02 3.91
C ARG A 15 17.00 6.90 5.28
N LEU A 16 15.67 7.04 5.36
CA LEU A 16 14.94 6.97 6.63
C LEU A 16 14.97 5.57 7.27
N ILE A 17 15.16 4.52 6.46
CA ILE A 17 15.22 3.13 6.90
C ILE A 17 16.66 2.68 7.17
N ASN A 18 17.62 3.11 6.35
CA ASN A 18 19.01 2.64 6.41
C ASN A 18 19.94 3.54 7.23
N ASP A 19 19.55 4.78 7.54
CA ASP A 19 20.38 5.71 8.30
C ASP A 19 20.04 5.66 9.80
N PRO A 20 20.94 5.14 10.66
CA PRO A 20 20.70 5.05 12.10
C PRO A 20 20.79 6.39 12.83
N GLU A 21 21.27 7.46 12.18
CA GLU A 21 21.28 8.82 12.72
C GLU A 21 19.95 9.54 12.50
N ILE A 22 19.17 9.09 11.51
CA ILE A 22 17.79 9.55 11.30
C ILE A 22 16.86 8.81 12.26
N ARG A 23 16.12 9.58 13.07
CA ARG A 23 14.98 9.02 13.82
C ARG A 23 13.94 8.54 12.82
N MET A 24 13.90 7.22 12.62
CA MET A 24 12.87 6.55 11.84
C MET A 24 11.49 6.93 12.38
N ASP A 25 10.76 7.74 11.62
CA ASP A 25 9.40 8.14 11.95
C ASP A 25 8.43 7.21 11.19
N PRO A 26 7.78 6.26 11.88
CA PRO A 26 6.98 5.24 11.21
C PRO A 26 5.77 5.83 10.49
N ASP A 27 5.20 6.93 10.99
CA ASP A 27 4.05 7.58 10.39
C ASP A 27 4.41 8.21 9.04
N ARG A 28 5.56 8.90 8.96
CA ARG A 28 6.11 9.41 7.70
C ARG A 28 6.42 8.30 6.70
N VAL A 29 7.00 7.19 7.14
CA VAL A 29 7.28 6.02 6.28
C VAL A 29 5.98 5.46 5.70
N TRP A 30 4.97 5.24 6.54
CA TRP A 30 3.68 4.72 6.10
C TRP A 30 2.94 5.68 5.15
N ASN A 31 3.01 6.98 5.41
CA ASN A 31 2.41 7.99 4.54
C ASN A 31 3.14 8.10 3.20
N LEU A 32 4.47 7.98 3.18
CA LEU A 32 5.27 7.98 1.95
C LEU A 32 4.98 6.73 1.11
N LEU A 33 4.90 5.55 1.74
CA LEU A 33 4.51 4.29 1.10
C LEU A 33 3.08 4.29 0.56
N ALA A 34 2.13 4.89 1.29
CA ALA A 34 0.74 5.04 0.84
C ALA A 34 0.65 5.93 -0.41
N GLN A 35 1.42 7.01 -0.44
CA GLN A 35 1.54 7.90 -1.60
C GLN A 35 2.19 7.19 -2.80
N LEU A 36 3.27 6.44 -2.58
CA LEU A 36 3.91 5.63 -3.64
C LEU A 36 2.96 4.58 -4.21
N ARG A 37 2.18 3.90 -3.37
CA ARG A 37 1.19 2.89 -3.81
C ARG A 37 0.09 3.48 -4.68
N THR A 38 -0.43 4.66 -4.34
CA THR A 38 -1.49 5.29 -5.16
C THR A 38 -0.99 5.83 -6.50
N GLN A 39 0.33 6.01 -6.65
CA GLN A 39 0.98 6.48 -7.88
C GLN A 39 1.41 5.34 -8.81
N ASN A 40 1.27 4.08 -8.39
CA ASN A 40 1.55 2.92 -9.24
C ASN A 40 0.24 2.37 -9.83
N PRO A 41 -0.30 2.93 -10.93
CA PRO A 41 -1.40 2.34 -11.68
C PRO A 41 -0.91 1.17 -12.55
N ALA A 42 -0.02 0.31 -12.02
CA ALA A 42 0.14 -1.04 -12.56
C ALA A 42 -1.03 -1.96 -12.16
N ASP A 43 -1.99 -1.46 -11.37
CA ASP A 43 -3.26 -2.13 -11.07
C ASP A 43 -4.42 -1.56 -11.91
N GLY A 44 -4.17 -1.38 -13.21
CA GLY A 44 -5.21 -1.17 -14.22
C GLY A 44 -5.56 -2.44 -15.00
N ALA A 45 -4.82 -3.53 -14.80
CA ALA A 45 -4.97 -4.75 -15.59
C ALA A 45 -4.59 -6.00 -14.78
N GLY A 46 -5.45 -6.37 -13.83
CA GLY A 46 -5.58 -7.77 -13.42
C GLY A 46 -5.40 -8.04 -11.95
N SER A 47 -6.48 -8.00 -11.17
CA SER A 47 -6.88 -9.16 -10.38
C SER A 47 -8.31 -9.02 -9.87
N HIS A 48 -9.16 -9.74 -10.57
CA HIS A 48 -10.48 -10.17 -10.16
C HIS A 48 -10.39 -10.92 -8.82
N VAL A 49 -10.95 -10.36 -7.74
CA VAL A 49 -11.52 -11.16 -6.64
C VAL A 49 -12.95 -10.71 -6.39
N MET A 50 -13.82 -11.15 -7.30
CA MET A 50 -15.24 -11.27 -7.03
C MET A 50 -15.45 -12.47 -6.10
N THR A 51 -15.28 -12.30 -4.79
CA THR A 51 -15.84 -13.24 -3.82
C THR A 51 -17.23 -12.75 -3.44
N ALA A 52 -18.20 -13.04 -4.31
CA ALA A 52 -19.60 -13.11 -3.91
C ALA A 52 -19.70 -14.18 -2.82
N THR A 53 -19.98 -13.78 -1.58
CA THR A 53 -20.36 -14.70 -0.51
C THR A 53 -21.72 -15.29 -0.84
N PRO A 54 -21.86 -16.61 -1.11
CA PRO A 54 -23.18 -17.23 -1.12
C PRO A 54 -23.70 -17.27 0.33
N ALA A 55 -24.89 -16.71 0.53
CA ALA A 55 -25.65 -16.81 1.76
C ALA A 55 -25.84 -18.28 2.14
N VAL A 56 -25.24 -18.71 3.25
CA VAL A 56 -25.55 -20.00 3.86
C VAL A 56 -26.72 -19.79 4.84
N SER A 57 -27.93 -20.10 4.37
CA SER A 57 -29.10 -20.22 5.22
C SER A 57 -29.02 -21.54 5.99
N VAL A 58 -28.71 -21.49 7.28
CA VAL A 58 -28.87 -22.65 8.18
C VAL A 58 -30.30 -22.65 8.72
N GLN A 59 -31.16 -23.49 8.14
CA GLN A 59 -32.45 -23.83 8.76
C GLN A 59 -32.18 -24.65 10.03
N THR A 60 -32.50 -24.09 11.18
CA THR A 60 -32.53 -24.79 12.47
C THR A 60 -33.93 -25.38 12.63
N THR A 61 -34.08 -26.68 12.42
CA THR A 61 -35.30 -27.43 12.74
C THR A 61 -35.28 -27.81 14.22
N ALA A 62 -36.31 -27.39 14.96
CA ALA A 62 -36.63 -27.84 16.33
C ALA A 62 -37.75 -28.87 16.29
#